data_AF-F5XFS8-F1
#
_entry.id   AF-F5XFS8-F1
#
_cell.length_a   1.000
_cell.length_b   1.000
_cell.length_c   1.000
_cell.angle_alpha   90.00
_cell.angle_beta   90.00
_cell.angle_gamma   90.00
#
_symmetry.space_group_name_H-M   'P 1'
#
loop_
_entity.id
_entity.type
_entity.pdbx_description
1 polymer ?
#
loop_
_entity_poly.entity_id
_entity_poly.type
_entity_poly.pdbx_seq_one_letter_code
_entity_poly.pdbx_strand_id
1 'polypeptide(L)'
;MHRRQFLAALAGLAVAGGVASCANPANQPGAEEGTPSAAPDAAFPATVKHRYGTTEVPAAPKRIVCLGQTDHDPTVALGYTPIALAGFVDSTYTPVRPWNKQAFGTTPPVLNMLEIEFEKVAALEPDLILAVMSGTTKGDYAKLSAMAPTVAQPADYEDWAVPLSPTPS
;
A
#
# COMPACT_ATOMS: atom_id res chain seq x y z
N MET A 1 -58.52 1.45 3.94
CA MET A 1 -59.47 1.84 5.01
C MET A 1 -60.00 0.58 5.71
N HIS A 2 -59.39 0.12 6.80
CA HIS A 2 -59.99 -0.92 7.67
C HIS A 2 -59.80 -0.58 9.15
N ARG A 3 -60.91 -0.04 9.68
CA ARG A 3 -61.59 -0.21 10.98
C ARG A 3 -60.79 -0.28 12.29
N ARG A 4 -61.13 0.74 13.09
CA ARG A 4 -60.91 1.05 14.51
C ARG A 4 -61.45 0.02 15.53
N GLN A 5 -60.69 -0.08 16.64
CA GLN A 5 -61.07 0.00 18.08
C GLN A 5 -61.68 -1.22 18.81
N PHE A 6 -61.12 -1.51 20.02
CA PHE A 6 -61.74 -1.71 21.36
C PHE A 6 -60.70 -2.43 22.27
N LEU A 7 -59.96 -1.77 23.18
CA LEU A 7 -60.22 -1.33 24.58
C LEU A 7 -60.29 -2.44 25.67
N ALA A 8 -59.60 -2.13 26.80
CA ALA A 8 -59.59 -2.72 28.17
C ALA A 8 -58.63 -3.91 28.43
N ALA A 9 -57.48 -3.78 29.12
CA ALA A 9 -57.14 -3.32 30.49
C ALA A 9 -57.13 -4.45 31.55
N LEU A 10 -55.98 -4.70 32.20
CA LEU A 10 -55.80 -4.73 33.68
C LEU A 10 -54.42 -5.27 34.14
N ALA A 11 -53.75 -4.42 34.94
CA ALA A 11 -52.83 -4.66 36.09
C ALA A 11 -51.71 -5.73 35.98
N GLY A 12 -50.44 -5.50 36.29
CA GLY A 12 -49.80 -4.48 37.13
C GLY A 12 -48.93 -5.19 38.19
N LEU A 13 -47.61 -5.07 38.11
CA LEU A 13 -46.73 -5.20 39.29
C LEU A 13 -45.51 -4.29 39.12
N ALA A 14 -45.49 -3.27 39.96
CA ALA A 14 -44.43 -2.29 40.07
C ALA A 14 -43.24 -2.87 40.84
N VAL A 15 -42.03 -2.63 40.35
CA VAL A 15 -40.83 -2.54 41.20
C VAL A 15 -40.07 -1.29 40.78
N ALA A 16 -39.95 -0.38 41.74
CA ALA A 16 -39.22 0.87 41.67
C ALA A 16 -37.75 0.65 42.08
N GLY A 17 -36.86 1.48 41.54
CA GLY A 17 -35.47 1.64 42.00
C GLY A 17 -34.48 1.70 40.82
N GLY A 18 -33.76 2.78 40.55
CA GLY A 18 -33.64 4.09 41.19
C GLY A 18 -33.05 5.07 40.17
N VAL A 19 -33.46 6.32 40.25
CA VAL A 19 -32.87 7.43 39.49
C VAL A 19 -31.77 8.05 40.34
N ALA A 20 -30.51 7.81 39.97
CA ALA A 20 -29.37 8.58 40.44
C ALA A 20 -28.93 9.49 39.28
N SER A 21 -29.17 10.78 39.49
CA SER A 21 -28.76 11.92 38.68
C SER A 21 -27.24 12.01 38.52
N CYS A 22 -26.79 12.49 37.36
CA CYS A 22 -25.83 13.59 37.29
C CYS A 22 -25.84 14.15 35.87
N ALA A 23 -26.42 15.34 35.70
CA ALA A 23 -26.21 16.17 34.54
C ALA A 23 -24.82 16.83 34.61
N ASN A 24 -24.09 16.89 33.48
CA ASN A 24 -23.33 18.08 33.11
C ASN A 24 -23.07 18.10 31.57
N PRO A 25 -22.96 19.29 30.95
CA PRO A 25 -23.26 19.53 29.54
C PRO A 25 -22.02 19.50 28.64
N ALA A 26 -22.26 19.78 27.35
CA ALA A 26 -21.31 20.06 26.26
C ALA A 26 -21.13 18.90 25.26
N ASN A 27 -21.98 18.95 24.24
CA ASN A 27 -21.55 19.04 22.84
C ASN A 27 -20.03 18.94 22.61
N GLN A 28 -19.53 17.76 22.25
CA GLN A 28 -18.52 17.61 21.22
C GLN A 28 -18.77 16.28 20.46
N PRO A 29 -18.87 16.31 19.13
CA PRO A 29 -18.65 15.12 18.34
C PRO A 29 -17.17 14.76 18.49
N GLY A 30 -16.90 13.65 19.16
CA GLY A 30 -15.59 13.02 19.13
C GLY A 30 -15.34 12.55 17.71
N ALA A 31 -14.77 13.44 16.89
CA ALA A 31 -13.99 13.03 15.76
C ALA A 31 -12.89 12.12 16.32
N GLU A 32 -12.90 10.85 15.91
CA GLU A 32 -11.68 10.06 15.92
C GLU A 32 -10.69 10.85 15.05
N GLU A 33 -9.84 11.63 15.71
CA GLU A 33 -8.65 12.21 15.10
C GLU A 33 -7.82 11.04 14.61
N GLY A 34 -7.96 10.73 13.33
CA GLY A 34 -7.05 9.85 12.62
C GLY A 34 -5.64 10.35 12.91
N THR A 35 -4.85 9.50 13.58
CA THR A 35 -3.44 9.74 13.87
C THR A 35 -2.82 10.42 12.66
N PRO A 36 -2.21 11.62 12.79
CA PRO A 36 -1.60 12.27 11.65
C PRO A 36 -0.61 11.28 11.04
N SER A 37 -0.85 10.92 9.78
CA SER A 37 0.08 10.12 8.99
C SER A 37 1.43 10.80 9.11
N ALA A 38 2.39 10.11 9.74
CA ALA A 38 3.72 10.66 9.95
C ALA A 38 4.22 11.19 8.60
N ALA A 39 4.78 12.41 8.60
CA ALA A 39 5.38 12.96 7.39
C ALA A 39 6.36 11.92 6.82
N PRO A 40 6.38 11.70 5.49
CA PRO A 40 7.14 10.62 4.87
C PRO A 40 8.61 10.60 5.28
N ASP A 41 9.18 11.75 5.65
CA ASP A 41 10.57 11.87 6.11
C ASP A 41 10.84 11.24 7.49
N ALA A 42 9.84 11.10 8.37
CA ALA A 42 10.02 10.52 9.70
C ALA A 42 10.17 8.98 9.68
N ALA A 43 9.97 8.34 8.53
CA ALA A 43 10.08 6.90 8.34
C ALA A 43 11.47 6.43 7.88
N PHE A 44 12.42 7.35 7.67
CA PHE A 44 13.75 7.05 7.14
C PHE A 44 14.86 7.43 8.15
N PRO A 45 16.03 6.75 8.11
CA PRO A 45 16.40 5.67 7.20
C PRO A 45 15.60 4.39 7.47
N ALA A 46 15.28 3.66 6.41
CA ALA A 46 14.57 2.39 6.47
C ALA A 46 15.49 1.27 5.98
N THR A 47 15.47 0.13 6.67
CA THR A 47 16.29 -1.03 6.30
C THR A 47 15.39 -2.21 5.98
N VAL A 48 15.53 -2.76 4.78
CA VAL A 48 14.70 -3.87 4.29
C VAL A 48 15.56 -5.09 4.03
N LYS A 49 15.24 -6.19 4.70
CA LYS A 49 15.84 -7.50 4.44
C LYS A 49 15.11 -8.19 3.29
N HIS A 50 15.87 -8.80 2.39
CA HIS A 50 15.35 -9.55 1.24
C HIS A 50 16.29 -10.72 0.92
N ARG A 51 15.94 -11.54 -0.09
CA ARG A 51 16.65 -12.77 -0.48
C ARG A 51 18.16 -12.58 -0.69
N TYR A 52 18.55 -11.47 -1.31
CA TYR A 52 19.96 -11.18 -1.62
C TYR A 52 20.73 -10.38 -0.56
N GLY A 53 20.12 -10.09 0.59
CA GLY A 53 20.79 -9.39 1.69
C GLY A 53 19.91 -8.35 2.37
N THR A 54 20.42 -7.14 2.47
CA THR A 54 19.74 -6.03 3.16
C THR A 54 20.04 -4.74 2.43
N THR A 55 19.00 -3.95 2.17
CA THR A 55 19.10 -2.65 1.52
C THR A 55 18.68 -1.58 2.50
N GLU A 56 19.52 -0.56 2.65
CA GLU A 56 19.19 0.66 3.36
C GLU A 56 18.63 1.69 2.37
N VAL A 57 17.51 2.29 2.73
CA VAL A 57 16.90 3.42 2.04
C VAL A 57 17.12 4.64 2.95
N PRO A 58 18.07 5.53 2.63
CA PRO A 58 18.55 6.53 3.59
C PRO A 58 17.57 7.69 3.80
N ALA A 59 16.72 7.97 2.81
CA ALA A 59 15.77 9.08 2.82
C ALA A 59 14.54 8.73 1.97
N ALA A 60 13.49 9.55 2.07
CA ALA A 60 12.29 9.41 1.26
C ALA A 60 12.64 9.44 -0.25
N PRO A 61 12.33 8.37 -1.01
CA PRO A 61 12.68 8.27 -2.42
C PRO A 61 11.84 9.22 -3.27
N LYS A 62 12.44 9.73 -4.35
CA LYS A 62 11.81 10.66 -5.29
C LYS A 62 11.72 10.08 -6.70
N ARG A 63 12.53 9.07 -7.01
CA ARG A 63 12.70 8.47 -8.34
C ARG A 63 12.65 6.94 -8.22
N ILE A 64 11.43 6.44 -8.00
CA ILE A 64 11.19 5.01 -7.79
C ILE A 64 10.95 4.31 -9.12
N VAL A 65 11.71 3.25 -9.39
CA VAL A 65 11.46 2.32 -10.50
C VAL A 65 10.89 1.01 -9.94
N CYS A 66 9.70 0.62 -10.40
CA CYS A 66 9.07 -0.64 -10.02
C CYS A 66 9.28 -1.68 -11.12
N LEU A 67 10.08 -2.70 -10.84
CA LEU A 67 10.37 -3.84 -11.72
C LEU A 67 9.53 -5.08 -11.39
N GLY A 68 8.91 -5.15 -10.21
CA GLY A 68 7.95 -6.21 -9.87
C GLY A 68 6.55 -5.96 -10.44
N GLN A 69 5.82 -7.04 -10.68
CA GLN A 69 4.51 -7.01 -11.38
C GLN A 69 3.48 -6.12 -10.68
N THR A 70 3.48 -6.08 -9.35
CA THR A 70 2.52 -5.29 -8.56
C THR A 70 3.18 -4.29 -7.62
N ASP A 71 4.50 -4.10 -7.68
CA ASP A 71 5.24 -3.26 -6.72
C ASP A 71 4.75 -1.80 -6.72
N HIS A 72 4.16 -1.36 -7.83
CA HIS A 72 3.64 0.00 -7.99
C HIS A 72 2.34 0.27 -7.20
N ASP A 73 1.49 -0.73 -6.98
CA ASP A 73 0.23 -0.56 -6.25
C ASP A 73 0.45 -0.13 -4.78
N PRO A 74 1.26 -0.83 -3.96
CA PRO A 74 1.56 -0.37 -2.61
C PRO A 74 2.39 0.91 -2.60
N THR A 75 3.25 1.13 -3.59
CA THR A 75 4.03 2.38 -3.72
C THR A 75 3.12 3.60 -3.88
N VAL A 76 2.12 3.50 -4.74
CA VAL A 76 1.08 4.52 -4.94
C VAL A 76 0.22 4.69 -3.70
N ALA A 77 -0.17 3.59 -3.03
CA ALA A 77 -0.94 3.66 -1.80
C ALA A 77 -0.20 4.41 -0.67
N LEU A 78 1.13 4.34 -0.64
CA LEU A 78 2.00 5.07 0.27
C LEU A 78 2.23 6.54 -0.15
N GLY A 79 1.62 6.99 -1.24
CA GLY A 79 1.70 8.38 -1.70
C GLY A 79 2.90 8.69 -2.62
N TYR A 80 3.62 7.67 -3.09
CA TYR A 80 4.70 7.84 -4.06
C TYR A 80 4.24 7.50 -5.48
N THR A 81 4.67 8.27 -6.47
CA THR A 81 4.40 7.99 -7.88
C THR A 81 5.67 7.46 -8.56
N PRO A 82 5.72 6.16 -8.94
CA PRO A 82 6.86 5.61 -9.66
C PRO A 82 7.09 6.29 -11.02
N ILE A 83 8.36 6.40 -11.40
CA ILE A 83 8.78 6.98 -12.69
C ILE A 83 8.84 5.96 -13.82
N ALA A 84 8.80 4.66 -13.50
CA ALA A 84 8.64 3.57 -14.46
C ALA A 84 8.03 2.34 -13.80
N LEU A 85 7.33 1.55 -14.61
CA LEU A 85 6.55 0.39 -14.18
C LEU A 85 6.93 -0.84 -15.01
N ALA A 86 6.99 -2.02 -14.40
CA ALA A 86 7.08 -3.26 -15.14
C ALA A 86 5.74 -3.64 -15.78
N GLY A 87 5.79 -4.15 -17.01
CA GLY A 87 4.63 -4.72 -17.69
C GLY A 87 5.03 -5.58 -18.87
N PHE A 88 4.04 -6.21 -19.48
CA PHE A 88 4.22 -6.91 -20.76
C PHE A 88 4.13 -5.89 -21.90
N VAL A 89 5.26 -5.62 -22.55
CA VAL A 89 5.44 -4.53 -23.54
C VAL A 89 4.54 -4.65 -24.76
N ASP A 90 4.06 -5.86 -25.06
CA ASP A 90 3.19 -6.20 -26.20
C ASP A 90 1.75 -6.59 -25.80
N SER A 91 1.40 -6.45 -24.51
CA SER A 91 0.09 -6.84 -24.02
C SER A 91 -0.91 -5.68 -24.01
N THR A 92 -2.20 -6.01 -24.07
CA THR A 92 -3.28 -5.09 -23.69
C THR A 92 -3.32 -4.80 -22.19
N TYR A 93 -2.50 -5.50 -21.39
CA TYR A 93 -2.41 -5.40 -19.96
C TYR A 93 -1.36 -4.34 -19.55
N THR A 94 -1.79 -3.10 -19.44
CA THR A 94 -0.96 -2.00 -18.89
C THR A 94 -0.89 -2.08 -17.36
N PRO A 95 0.24 -1.83 -16.68
CA PRO A 95 0.28 -1.82 -15.21
C PRO A 95 -0.66 -0.76 -14.58
N VAL A 96 -0.95 0.34 -15.29
CA VAL A 96 -1.88 1.36 -14.80
C VAL A 96 -3.33 0.89 -14.95
N ARG A 97 -4.06 0.88 -13.84
CA ARG A 97 -5.42 0.34 -13.68
C ARG A 97 -6.39 1.43 -13.22
N PRO A 98 -7.72 1.22 -13.35
CA PRO A 98 -8.70 2.23 -12.95
C PRO A 98 -8.53 2.73 -11.50
N TRP A 99 -8.06 1.88 -10.58
CA TRP A 99 -7.87 2.22 -9.18
C TRP A 99 -6.60 3.04 -8.89
N ASN A 100 -5.51 2.88 -9.66
CA ASN A 100 -4.25 3.60 -9.45
C ASN A 100 -4.01 4.73 -10.47
N LYS A 101 -4.84 4.81 -11.53
CA LYS A 101 -4.71 5.80 -12.62
C LYS A 101 -4.64 7.24 -12.13
N GLN A 102 -5.38 7.58 -11.08
CA GLN A 102 -5.40 8.94 -10.54
C GLN A 102 -4.03 9.40 -10.01
N ALA A 103 -3.20 8.49 -9.50
CA ALA A 103 -1.90 8.82 -8.92
C ALA A 103 -0.83 9.17 -9.96
N PHE A 104 -1.00 8.71 -11.19
CA PHE A 104 -0.02 8.90 -12.26
C PHE A 104 -0.31 10.16 -13.10
N GLY A 105 -1.59 10.49 -13.31
CA GLY A 105 -2.01 11.54 -14.25
C GLY A 105 -1.75 11.15 -15.72
N THR A 106 -0.49 10.90 -16.05
CA THR A 106 0.01 10.32 -17.30
C THR A 106 0.70 8.99 -17.01
N THR A 107 0.45 7.97 -17.85
CA THR A 107 1.09 6.65 -17.70
C THR A 107 2.62 6.78 -17.81
N PRO A 108 3.39 6.31 -16.81
CA PRO A 108 4.85 6.27 -16.90
C PRO A 108 5.34 5.30 -17.99
N PRO A 109 6.62 5.40 -18.40
CA PRO A 109 7.27 4.37 -19.21
C PRO A 109 7.06 2.96 -18.63
N VAL A 110 6.72 2.03 -19.51
CA VAL A 110 6.61 0.60 -19.17
C VAL A 110 7.89 -0.10 -19.60
N LEU A 111 8.53 -0.76 -18.64
CA LEU A 111 9.71 -1.60 -18.83
C LEU A 111 9.28 -3.06 -18.96
N ASN A 112 10.06 -3.86 -19.69
CA ASN A 112 9.79 -5.28 -19.83
C ASN A 112 9.88 -6.00 -18.46
N MET A 113 8.80 -6.67 -18.09
CA MET A 113 8.68 -7.38 -16.82
C MET A 113 9.46 -8.71 -16.78
N LEU A 114 9.62 -9.37 -17.92
CA LEU A 114 10.30 -10.67 -18.01
C LEU A 114 11.81 -10.52 -18.24
N GLU A 115 12.23 -9.43 -18.88
CA GLU A 115 13.64 -9.16 -19.20
C GLU A 115 14.01 -7.75 -18.76
N ILE A 116 14.95 -7.63 -17.82
CA ILE A 116 15.33 -6.33 -17.26
C ILE A 116 16.14 -5.51 -18.25
N GLU A 117 15.61 -4.34 -18.60
CA GLU A 117 16.23 -3.39 -19.51
C GLU A 117 17.19 -2.45 -18.75
N PHE A 118 18.34 -2.98 -18.34
CA PHE A 118 19.31 -2.30 -17.46
C PHE A 118 19.69 -0.89 -17.93
N GLU A 119 19.91 -0.69 -19.23
CA GLU A 119 20.27 0.63 -19.78
C GLU A 119 19.14 1.64 -19.62
N LYS A 120 17.88 1.21 -19.81
CA LYS A 120 16.71 2.06 -19.60
C LYS A 120 16.53 2.39 -18.13
N VAL A 121 16.73 1.42 -17.24
CA VAL A 121 16.70 1.65 -15.78
C VAL A 121 17.75 2.67 -15.38
N ALA A 122 19.00 2.52 -15.84
CA ALA A 122 20.09 3.45 -15.54
C ALA A 122 19.82 4.86 -16.07
N ALA A 123 19.28 4.98 -17.29
CA ALA A 123 18.92 6.27 -17.90
C ALA A 123 17.81 7.01 -17.15
N LEU A 124 17.00 6.30 -16.37
CA LEU A 124 15.99 6.89 -15.49
C LEU A 124 16.57 7.42 -14.17
N GLU A 125 17.86 7.22 -13.89
CA GLU A 125 18.54 7.70 -12.68
C GLU A 125 17.71 7.47 -11.40
N PRO A 126 17.32 6.23 -11.08
CA PRO A 126 16.50 5.94 -9.91
C PRO A 126 17.25 6.22 -8.61
N ASP A 127 16.51 6.57 -7.55
CA ASP A 127 17.02 6.60 -6.17
C ASP A 127 16.49 5.42 -5.33
N LEU A 128 15.55 4.65 -5.87
CA LEU A 128 15.09 3.38 -5.32
C LEU A 128 14.58 2.47 -6.44
N ILE A 129 14.96 1.19 -6.41
CA ILE A 129 14.47 0.16 -7.30
C ILE A 129 13.71 -0.88 -6.48
N LEU A 130 12.45 -1.15 -6.84
CA LEU A 130 11.62 -2.17 -6.23
C LEU A 130 11.49 -3.36 -7.19
N ALA A 131 11.92 -4.52 -6.74
CA ALA A 131 11.86 -5.78 -7.48
C ALA A 131 11.41 -6.91 -6.53
N VAL A 132 10.29 -6.67 -5.84
CA VAL A 132 9.79 -7.53 -4.76
C VAL A 132 8.99 -8.68 -5.34
N MET A 133 7.95 -8.40 -6.12
CA MET A 133 7.19 -9.42 -6.83
C MET A 133 7.75 -9.62 -8.24
N SER A 134 8.96 -10.17 -8.32
CA SER A 134 9.70 -10.37 -9.57
C SER A 134 10.48 -11.70 -9.62
N GLY A 135 10.97 -12.05 -10.81
CA GLY A 135 11.94 -13.14 -11.04
C GLY A 135 13.40 -12.67 -11.07
N THR A 136 13.73 -11.59 -10.37
CA THR A 136 15.08 -11.01 -10.36
C THR A 136 16.10 -12.02 -9.82
N THR A 137 17.13 -12.33 -10.62
CA THR A 137 18.22 -13.22 -10.19
C THR A 137 19.25 -12.48 -9.34
N LYS A 138 20.15 -13.23 -8.66
CA LYS A 138 21.26 -12.63 -7.91
C LYS A 138 22.17 -11.76 -8.79
N GLY A 139 22.40 -12.17 -10.04
CA GLY A 139 23.21 -11.40 -11.00
C GLY A 139 22.53 -10.10 -11.42
N ASP A 140 21.22 -10.14 -11.61
CA ASP A 140 20.43 -8.94 -11.92
C ASP A 140 20.40 -7.98 -10.74
N TYR A 141 20.18 -8.50 -9.53
CA TYR A 141 20.22 -7.72 -8.29
C TYR A 141 21.56 -7.00 -8.13
N ALA A 142 22.68 -7.66 -8.41
CA ALA A 142 24.01 -7.03 -8.32
C ALA A 142 24.16 -5.85 -9.29
N LYS A 143 23.63 -5.98 -10.52
CA LYS A 143 23.63 -4.90 -11.51
C LYS A 143 22.72 -3.74 -11.10
N LEU A 144 21.51 -4.03 -10.62
CA LEU A 144 20.56 -3.02 -10.15
C LEU A 144 21.08 -2.28 -8.92
N SER A 145 21.68 -3.01 -7.97
CA SER A 145 22.25 -2.44 -6.74
C SER A 145 23.46 -1.55 -7.00
N ALA A 146 24.15 -1.74 -8.12
CA ALA A 146 25.20 -0.83 -8.57
C ALA A 146 24.65 0.51 -9.11
N MET A 147 23.36 0.57 -9.44
CA MET A 147 22.68 1.78 -9.93
C MET A 147 22.02 2.56 -8.78
N ALA A 148 21.29 1.88 -7.90
CA ALA A 148 20.54 2.48 -6.79
C ALA A 148 20.21 1.44 -5.70
N PRO A 149 19.84 1.88 -4.47
CA PRO A 149 19.25 0.99 -3.47
C PRO A 149 18.15 0.12 -4.08
N THR A 150 18.30 -1.20 -3.98
CA THR A 150 17.41 -2.17 -4.64
C THR A 150 16.80 -3.11 -3.61
N VAL A 151 15.48 -3.20 -3.56
CA VAL A 151 14.75 -4.18 -2.71
C VAL A 151 14.30 -5.34 -3.59
N ALA A 152 14.86 -6.52 -3.36
CA ALA A 152 14.51 -7.74 -4.09
C ALA A 152 13.40 -8.55 -3.39
N GLN A 153 13.06 -9.73 -3.93
CA GLN A 153 12.07 -10.62 -3.33
C GLN A 153 12.44 -11.01 -1.89
N PRO A 154 11.45 -11.30 -1.03
CA PRO A 154 11.74 -11.93 0.26
C PRO A 154 12.37 -13.32 0.09
N ALA A 155 13.09 -13.78 1.10
CA ALA A 155 13.77 -15.07 1.04
C ALA A 155 12.80 -16.27 1.06
N ASP A 156 11.65 -16.10 1.71
CA ASP A 156 10.76 -17.22 2.09
C ASP A 156 9.65 -17.51 1.06
N TYR A 157 9.59 -16.74 -0.03
CA TYR A 157 8.59 -16.90 -1.09
C TYR A 157 9.26 -17.23 -2.42
N GLU A 158 8.62 -18.10 -3.20
CA GLU A 158 8.98 -18.35 -4.60
C GLU A 158 8.89 -17.07 -5.44
N ASP A 159 9.62 -17.04 -6.54
CA ASP A 159 9.58 -15.93 -7.49
C ASP A 159 8.14 -15.69 -7.96
N TRP A 160 7.73 -14.41 -8.03
CA TRP A 160 6.36 -13.99 -8.37
C TRP A 160 5.25 -14.44 -7.41
N ALA A 161 5.57 -15.11 -6.28
CA ALA A 161 4.60 -15.64 -5.34
C ALA A 161 4.51 -14.85 -4.02
N VAL A 162 4.98 -13.59 -4.02
CA VAL A 162 4.92 -12.74 -2.83
C VAL A 162 3.47 -12.33 -2.55
N PRO A 163 2.91 -12.66 -1.38
CA PRO A 163 1.53 -12.33 -1.06
C PRO A 163 1.38 -10.82 -0.82
N LEU A 164 0.27 -10.25 -1.34
CA LEU A 164 -0.07 -8.84 -1.12
C LEU A 164 -0.58 -8.55 0.31
N SER A 165 -1.02 -9.58 1.02
CA SER A 165 -1.46 -9.51 2.41
C SER A 165 -0.51 -10.30 3.31
N PRO A 166 -0.13 -9.78 4.49
CA PRO A 166 0.60 -10.58 5.45
C PRO A 166 -0.23 -11.80 5.83
N THR A 167 0.34 -13.00 5.74
CA THR A 167 -0.26 -14.18 6.35
C THR A 167 -0.19 -14.01 7.87
N PRO A 168 -1.31 -14.16 8.61
CA PRO A 168 -1.23 -14.18 10.07
C PRO A 168 -0.27 -15.30 10.49
N SER A 169 0.62 -14.96 11.42
CA SER A 169 1.56 -15.91 12.03
C SER A 169 0.87 -16.81 13.05
#